data_AF-A0A349HJV7-F1
#
_entry.id   AF-A0A349HJV7-F1
#
_cell.length_a   1.000
_cell.length_b   1.000
_cell.length_c   1.000
_cell.angle_alpha   90.00
_cell.angle_beta   90.00
_cell.angle_gamma   90.00
#
_symmetry.space_group_name_H-M   'P 1'
#
loop_
_entity.id
_entity.type
_entity.pdbx_description
1 polymer ?
#
loop_
_entity_poly.entity_id
_entity_poly.type
_entity_poly.pdbx_seq_one_letter_code
_entity_poly.pdbx_strand_id
1 'polypeptide(L)'
;MKSIKMPVLLYIIFALTLLICPTASADVTIYKCHKGPACIDEKVNFGAAEIKCTDVNGDVLSDWVCEYELEYTCTNKLTGQVRKGGFDPMVKSLCSALCGPCSEGWK
;
A
#
# COMPACT_ATOMS: atom_id res chain seq x y z
N MET A 1 34.60 29.72 -27.58
CA MET A 1 33.71 28.75 -26.91
C MET A 1 33.48 27.58 -27.85
N LYS A 2 33.91 26.36 -27.51
CA LYS A 2 33.75 25.17 -28.37
C LYS A 2 32.28 24.74 -28.31
N SER A 3 31.58 24.80 -29.44
CA SER A 3 30.21 24.29 -29.58
C SER A 3 30.15 22.84 -29.14
N ILE A 4 29.36 22.57 -28.10
CA ILE A 4 29.02 21.20 -27.69
C ILE A 4 28.32 20.56 -28.90
N LYS A 5 28.89 19.45 -29.40
CA LYS A 5 28.33 18.74 -30.54
C LYS A 5 26.94 18.22 -30.13
N MET A 6 25.92 18.62 -30.89
CA MET A 6 24.50 18.25 -30.75
C MET A 6 24.20 16.81 -30.29
N PRO A 7 24.93 15.74 -30.72
CA PRO A 7 24.72 14.39 -30.18
C PRO A 7 25.05 14.24 -28.69
N VAL A 8 26.03 14.97 -28.16
CA VAL A 8 26.41 14.92 -26.73
C VAL A 8 25.28 15.48 -25.85
N LEU A 9 24.60 16.51 -26.35
CA LEU A 9 23.47 17.13 -25.64
C LEU A 9 22.30 16.14 -25.48
N LEU A 10 22.01 15.35 -26.54
CA LEU A 10 20.96 14.34 -26.52
C LEU A 10 21.25 13.21 -25.52
N TYR A 11 22.49 12.73 -25.45
CA TYR A 11 22.89 11.72 -24.46
C TYR A 11 22.75 12.24 -23.03
N ILE A 12 23.10 13.49 -22.77
CA ILE A 12 22.95 14.11 -21.45
C ILE A 12 21.47 14.21 -21.07
N ILE A 13 20.61 14.65 -21.98
CA ILE A 13 19.15 14.74 -21.74
C ILE A 13 18.56 13.36 -21.45
N PHE A 14 18.92 12.34 -22.24
CA PHE A 14 18.46 10.97 -22.04
C PHE A 14 18.93 10.40 -20.68
N ALA A 15 20.19 10.61 -20.32
CA ALA A 15 20.71 10.21 -19.02
C ALA A 15 20.01 10.92 -17.85
N LEU A 16 19.68 12.21 -18.00
CA LEU A 16 18.89 12.97 -17.02
C LEU A 16 17.46 12.44 -16.88
N THR A 17 16.82 11.99 -17.96
CA THR A 17 15.47 11.41 -17.86
C THR A 17 15.42 10.06 -17.14
N LEU A 18 16.50 9.26 -17.20
CA LEU A 18 16.59 7.99 -16.49
C LEU A 18 16.73 8.16 -14.97
N LEU A 19 17.18 9.33 -14.50
CA LEU A 19 17.32 9.63 -13.07
C LEU A 19 15.99 10.00 -12.40
N ILE A 20 14.92 10.27 -13.15
CA ILE A 20 13.59 10.62 -12.62
C ILE A 20 12.76 9.36 -12.34
N CYS A 21 13.40 8.20 -12.17
CA CYS A 21 12.69 6.97 -11.82
C CYS A 21 12.00 7.20 -10.47
N PRO A 22 10.66 7.13 -10.39
CA PRO A 22 9.97 7.25 -9.12
C PRO A 22 10.39 6.05 -8.26
N THR A 23 11.09 6.31 -7.16
CA THR A 23 11.31 5.31 -6.13
C THR A 23 9.95 4.86 -5.64
N ALA A 24 9.67 3.55 -5.71
CA ALA A 24 8.47 2.99 -5.11
C ALA A 24 8.54 3.24 -3.61
N SER A 25 7.74 4.18 -3.12
CA SER A 25 7.65 4.50 -1.71
C SER A 25 6.76 3.47 -1.02
N ALA A 26 7.33 2.73 -0.07
CA ALA A 26 6.53 2.00 0.90
C ALA A 26 5.91 3.03 1.86
N ASP A 27 4.60 3.22 1.76
CA ASP A 27 3.85 4.12 2.63
C ASP A 27 3.16 3.28 3.71
N VAL A 28 3.39 3.63 4.97
CA VAL A 28 2.77 2.96 6.12
C VAL A 28 1.83 3.95 6.77
N THR A 29 0.53 3.67 6.67
CA THR A 29 -0.51 4.43 7.36
C THR A 29 -1.07 3.61 8.51
N ILE A 30 -1.03 4.17 9.72
CA ILE A 30 -1.58 3.53 10.91
C ILE A 30 -2.89 4.20 11.28
N TYR A 31 -3.97 3.43 11.25
CA TYR A 31 -5.29 3.85 11.69
C TYR A 31 -5.60 3.27 13.06
N LYS A 32 -6.11 4.09 13.97
CA LYS A 32 -6.52 3.65 15.32
C LYS A 32 -8.01 3.84 15.51
N CYS A 33 -8.68 2.79 15.98
CA CYS A 33 -10.03 2.92 16.51
C CYS A 33 -9.94 3.45 17.96
N HIS A 34 -10.80 4.39 18.35
CA HIS A 34 -10.77 4.97 19.70
C HIS A 34 -10.93 3.87 20.77
N LYS A 35 -9.92 3.70 21.63
CA LYS A 35 -9.84 2.64 22.67
C LYS A 35 -10.02 1.21 22.12
N GLY A 36 -9.74 1.00 20.84
CA GLY A 36 -10.05 -0.24 20.14
C GLY A 36 -8.87 -0.79 19.33
N PRO A 37 -9.14 -1.66 18.35
CA PRO A 37 -8.12 -2.25 17.50
C PRO A 37 -7.38 -1.19 16.68
N ALA A 38 -6.13 -1.47 16.34
CA ALA A 38 -5.39 -0.70 15.35
C ALA A 38 -5.38 -1.45 14.02
N CYS A 39 -5.26 -0.70 12.94
CA CYS A 39 -5.06 -1.20 11.60
C CYS A 39 -3.83 -0.54 11.00
N ILE A 40 -2.91 -1.33 10.48
CA ILE A 40 -1.73 -0.86 9.78
C ILE A 40 -1.93 -1.19 8.31
N ASP A 41 -1.99 -0.15 7.48
CA ASP A 41 -2.07 -0.24 6.02
C ASP A 41 -0.69 0.10 5.45
N GLU A 42 0.02 -0.94 5.02
CA GLU A 42 1.36 -0.85 4.45
C GLU A 42 1.30 -1.11 2.95
N LYS A 43 1.55 -0.08 2.15
CA LYS A 43 1.68 -0.24 0.70
C LYS A 43 3.05 -0.82 0.38
N VAL A 44 3.07 -2.10 0.02
CA VAL A 44 4.31 -2.82 -0.31
C VAL A 44 4.80 -2.41 -1.70
N ASN A 45 3.89 -2.25 -2.66
CA ASN A 45 4.16 -1.73 -3.99
C ASN A 45 2.87 -1.18 -4.65
N PHE A 46 2.95 -0.74 -5.91
CA PHE A 46 1.78 -0.24 -6.64
C PHE A 46 0.65 -1.27 -6.81
N GLY A 47 0.98 -2.55 -6.78
CA GLY A 47 0.10 -3.69 -6.99
C GLY A 47 -0.23 -4.48 -5.73
N ALA A 48 0.27 -4.11 -4.54
CA ALA A 48 0.00 -4.85 -3.31
C ALA A 48 0.05 -3.98 -2.04
N ALA A 49 -0.82 -4.30 -1.07
CA ALA A 49 -0.78 -3.75 0.29
C ALA A 49 -0.89 -4.86 1.33
N GLU A 50 -0.31 -4.62 2.50
CA GLU A 50 -0.37 -5.47 3.66
C GLU A 50 -1.19 -4.78 4.75
N ILE A 51 -2.21 -5.47 5.28
CA ILE A 51 -3.13 -4.96 6.29
C ILE A 51 -3.01 -5.79 7.55
N LYS A 52 -2.48 -5.19 8.61
CA LYS A 52 -2.42 -5.82 9.93
C LYS A 52 -3.47 -5.24 10.84
N CYS A 53 -4.33 -6.11 11.36
CA CYS A 53 -5.31 -5.75 12.37
C CYS A 53 -4.80 -6.22 13.71
N THR A 54 -4.68 -5.31 14.67
CA THR A 54 -4.25 -5.63 16.04
C THR A 54 -5.36 -5.38 17.04
N ASP A 55 -5.31 -6.06 18.18
CA ASP A 55 -6.16 -5.74 19.31
C ASP A 55 -5.69 -4.48 20.06
N VAL A 56 -6.30 -4.20 21.22
CA VAL A 56 -5.95 -3.06 22.10
C VAL A 56 -4.58 -3.18 22.76
N ASN A 57 -4.05 -4.40 22.86
CA ASN A 57 -2.73 -4.70 23.45
C ASN A 57 -1.62 -4.70 22.40
N GLY A 58 -1.99 -4.68 21.11
CA GLY A 58 -1.06 -4.76 19.98
C GLY A 58 -0.87 -6.17 19.43
N ASP A 59 -1.64 -7.15 19.91
CA ASP A 59 -1.60 -8.52 19.40
C ASP A 59 -2.23 -8.57 18.01
N VAL A 60 -1.54 -9.22 17.07
CA VAL A 60 -2.00 -9.33 15.68
C VAL A 60 -3.15 -10.33 15.60
N LEU A 61 -4.34 -9.84 15.27
CA LEU A 61 -5.55 -10.64 15.08
C LEU A 61 -5.65 -11.19 13.65
N SER A 62 -5.18 -10.42 12.68
CA SER A 62 -5.12 -10.84 11.27
C SER A 62 -4.07 -10.05 10.51
N ASP A 63 -3.46 -10.72 9.53
CA ASP A 63 -2.45 -10.14 8.65
C ASP A 63 -2.85 -10.50 7.21
N TRP A 64 -3.26 -9.51 6.43
CA TRP A 64 -3.78 -9.69 5.07
C TRP A 64 -2.82 -9.13 4.05
N VAL A 65 -2.52 -9.89 3.00
CA VAL A 65 -1.86 -9.37 1.79
C VAL A 65 -2.89 -9.25 0.69
N CYS A 66 -3.08 -8.04 0.21
CA CYS A 66 -4.04 -7.68 -0.83
C CYS A 66 -3.32 -7.30 -2.12
N GLU A 67 -3.61 -8.01 -3.20
CA GLU A 67 -3.04 -7.78 -4.53
C GLU A 67 -4.07 -7.12 -5.47
N TYR A 68 -3.65 -6.10 -6.22
CA TYR A 68 -4.47 -5.23 -7.08
C TYR A 68 -4.29 -5.48 -8.58
N GLU A 69 -3.24 -6.20 -9.02
CA GLU A 69 -2.80 -6.19 -10.42
C GLU A 69 -3.77 -6.87 -11.42
N LEU A 70 -4.52 -7.90 -11.00
CA LEU A 70 -5.33 -8.71 -11.91
C LEU A 70 -6.74 -8.98 -11.37
N GLU A 71 -6.84 -9.44 -10.12
CA GLU A 71 -8.08 -9.61 -9.40
C GLU A 71 -7.88 -9.17 -7.98
N TYR A 72 -8.80 -8.36 -7.47
CA TYR A 72 -8.65 -7.88 -6.11
C TYR A 72 -8.85 -8.99 -5.09
N THR A 73 -7.73 -9.45 -4.54
CA THR A 73 -7.66 -10.64 -3.70
C THR A 73 -6.85 -10.33 -2.46
N CYS A 74 -7.42 -10.58 -1.29
CA CYS A 74 -6.73 -10.52 -0.01
C CYS A 74 -6.58 -11.89 0.61
N THR A 75 -5.37 -12.24 1.01
CA THR A 75 -5.06 -13.51 1.67
C THR A 75 -4.56 -13.26 3.07
N ASN A 76 -5.18 -13.91 4.05
CA ASN A 76 -4.74 -13.86 5.44
C ASN A 76 -3.54 -14.80 5.64
N LYS A 77 -2.38 -14.26 5.98
CA LYS A 77 -1.14 -15.00 6.22
C LYS A 77 -1.23 -15.93 7.43
N LEU A 78 -2.04 -15.59 8.43
CA LEU A 78 -2.18 -16.37 9.66
C LEU A 78 -3.11 -17.57 9.49
N THR A 79 -4.20 -17.39 8.75
CA THR A 79 -5.26 -18.40 8.65
C THR A 79 -5.35 -19.07 7.27
N GLY A 80 -4.71 -18.52 6.25
CA GLY A 80 -4.86 -18.94 4.85
C GLY A 80 -6.18 -18.53 4.21
N GLN A 81 -7.03 -17.76 4.91
CA GLN A 81 -8.32 -17.32 4.38
C GLN A 81 -8.13 -16.38 3.19
N VAL A 82 -8.86 -16.62 2.09
CA VAL A 82 -8.85 -15.77 0.90
C VAL A 82 -10.19 -15.02 0.80
N ARG A 83 -10.12 -13.71 0.52
CA ARG A 83 -11.27 -12.87 0.18
C ARG A 83 -11.07 -12.27 -1.20
N LYS A 84 -12.05 -12.45 -2.09
CA LYS A 84 -12.05 -11.93 -3.46
C LYS A 84 -13.22 -10.98 -3.67
N GLY A 85 -12.94 -9.81 -4.25
CA GLY A 85 -13.96 -8.83 -4.63
C GLY A 85 -14.73 -8.19 -3.46
N GLY A 86 -15.57 -7.20 -3.78
CA GLY A 86 -16.50 -6.58 -2.83
C GLY A 86 -15.97 -5.38 -2.05
N PHE A 87 -14.74 -4.93 -2.31
CA PHE A 87 -14.23 -3.70 -1.75
C PHE A 87 -13.31 -2.99 -2.73
N ASP A 88 -13.43 -1.66 -2.79
CA ASP A 88 -12.63 -0.80 -3.67
C ASP A 88 -11.67 0.00 -2.78
N PRO A 89 -10.35 -0.24 -2.85
CA PRO A 89 -9.35 0.42 -2.02
C PRO A 89 -9.27 1.92 -2.26
N MET A 90 -9.75 2.40 -3.42
CA MET A 90 -9.79 3.83 -3.72
C MET A 90 -11.01 4.53 -3.12
N VAL A 91 -12.04 3.77 -2.75
CA VAL A 91 -13.33 4.31 -2.26
C VAL A 91 -13.55 4.04 -0.78
N LYS A 92 -13.01 2.94 -0.23
CA LYS A 92 -13.14 2.58 1.19
C LYS A 92 -11.80 2.10 1.74
N SER A 93 -11.51 2.42 3.01
CA SER A 93 -10.28 1.95 3.64
C SER A 93 -10.29 0.44 3.80
N LEU A 94 -9.18 -0.19 3.43
CA LEU A 94 -8.89 -1.62 3.61
C LEU A 94 -9.17 -2.11 5.04
N CYS A 95 -8.79 -1.28 6.02
CA CYS A 95 -9.02 -1.52 7.45
C CYS A 95 -10.50 -1.80 7.78
N SER A 96 -11.42 -1.03 7.20
CA SER A 96 -12.85 -1.20 7.45
C SER A 96 -13.42 -2.51 6.88
N ALA A 97 -12.84 -3.00 5.78
CA ALA A 97 -13.26 -4.23 5.14
C ALA A 97 -12.67 -5.49 5.80
N LEU A 98 -11.45 -5.39 6.33
CA LEU A 98 -10.66 -6.54 6.79
C LEU A 98 -10.58 -6.64 8.32
N CYS A 99 -10.40 -5.53 9.03
CA CYS A 99 -10.30 -5.49 10.49
C CYS A 99 -11.65 -5.40 11.20
N GLY A 100 -12.73 -5.25 10.43
CA GLY A 100 -14.09 -5.09 10.95
C GLY A 100 -14.48 -3.63 11.20
N PRO A 101 -15.73 -3.41 11.63
CA PRO A 101 -16.27 -2.06 11.82
C PRO A 101 -15.66 -1.39 13.06
N CYS A 102 -15.18 -0.15 12.90
CA CYS A 102 -14.91 0.76 14.00
C CYS A 102 -16.09 1.72 14.11
N SER A 103 -16.89 1.64 15.19
CA SER A 103 -18.10 2.43 15.37
C SER A 103 -17.85 3.95 15.43
N GLU A 104 -16.66 4.35 15.85
CA GLU A 104 -16.23 5.76 15.93
C GLU A 104 -15.44 6.23 14.69
N GLY A 105 -15.28 5.36 13.70
CA GLY A 105 -14.47 5.59 12.50
C GLY A 105 -12.98 5.37 12.72
N TRP A 106 -12.30 4.92 11.66
CA TRP A 106 -10.85 4.80 11.62
C TRP A 106 -10.22 6.18 11.52
N LYS A 107 -9.33 6.54 12.45
CA LYS A 107 -8.64 7.82 12.50
C LYS A 107 -7.13 7.65 12.39
#